data_AF-A0A7K1DY37-F1
#
_entry.id   AF-A0A7K1DY37-F1
#
_cell.length_a   1.000
_cell.length_b   1.000
_cell.length_c   1.000
_cell.angle_alpha   90.00
_cell.angle_beta   90.00
_cell.angle_gamma   90.00
#
_symmetry.space_group_name_H-M   'P 1'
#
loop_
_entity.id
_entity.type
_entity.pdbx_description
1 polymer ?
#
loop_
_entity_poly.entity_id
_entity_poly.type
_entity_poly.pdbx_seq_one_letter_code
_entity_poly.pdbx_strand_id
1 'polypeptide(L)'
;QTILEVDPSGAFQLAYDAARKACNALLAQQGLRATHLNGHRAISDLMKDRFSNNGDHAVLGKLNSLRRSRADSQYPSELTPSVSIEDATYCYETSLNILKVVKEILEGGQLGTFTDS
;
A
#
# COMPACT_ATOMS: atom_id res chain seq x y z
N GLN A 1 16.08 -11.33 -17.06
CA GLN A 1 16.33 -10.96 -15.66
C GLN A 1 15.33 -9.87 -15.29
N THR A 2 14.53 -10.07 -14.25
CA THR A 2 13.53 -9.09 -13.81
C THR A 2 14.14 -8.11 -12.81
N ILE A 3 13.53 -6.94 -12.62
CA ILE A 3 14.03 -5.98 -11.61
C ILE A 3 13.97 -6.55 -10.20
N LEU A 4 13.08 -7.52 -9.94
CA LEU A 4 13.00 -8.28 -8.69
C LEU A 4 14.30 -9.05 -8.39
N GLU A 5 15.01 -9.52 -9.41
CA GLU A 5 16.25 -10.30 -9.26
C GLU A 5 17.51 -9.42 -9.27
N VAL A 6 17.46 -8.27 -9.96
CA VAL A 6 18.61 -7.37 -10.13
C VAL A 6 18.71 -6.34 -9.02
N ASP A 7 17.56 -5.81 -8.57
CA ASP A 7 17.46 -4.81 -7.52
C ASP A 7 16.14 -5.01 -6.73
N PRO A 8 16.11 -6.00 -5.81
CA PRO A 8 14.93 -6.27 -4.99
C PRO A 8 14.47 -5.05 -4.18
N SER A 9 15.41 -4.21 -3.74
CA SER A 9 15.10 -2.98 -2.98
C SER A 9 14.38 -1.95 -3.85
N GLY A 10 14.89 -1.68 -5.05
CA GLY A 10 14.24 -0.80 -6.02
C GLY A 10 12.87 -1.33 -6.46
N ALA A 11 12.77 -2.65 -6.69
CA ALA A 11 11.52 -3.30 -7.05
C ALA A 11 10.44 -3.13 -5.94
N PHE A 12 10.83 -3.36 -4.68
CA PHE A 12 9.96 -3.13 -3.52
C PHE A 12 9.50 -1.68 -3.45
N GLN A 13 10.43 -0.71 -3.60
CA GLN A 13 10.09 0.72 -3.51
C GLN A 13 9.08 1.13 -4.58
N LEU A 14 9.27 0.69 -5.83
CA LEU A 14 8.37 0.98 -6.94
C LEU A 14 6.99 0.35 -6.73
N ALA A 15 6.93 -0.91 -6.32
CA ALA A 15 5.67 -1.61 -6.04
C ALA A 15 4.89 -0.91 -4.92
N TYR A 16 5.55 -0.62 -3.80
CA TYR A 16 4.93 0.09 -2.69
C TYR A 16 4.44 1.49 -3.09
N ASP A 17 5.22 2.27 -3.84
CA ASP A 17 4.82 3.60 -4.26
C ASP A 17 3.63 3.57 -5.24
N ALA A 18 3.51 2.53 -6.07
CA ALA A 18 2.33 2.30 -6.90
C ALA A 18 1.08 2.04 -6.05
N ALA A 19 1.15 1.12 -5.08
CA ALA A 19 0.04 0.85 -4.15
C ALA A 19 -0.36 2.10 -3.37
N ARG A 20 0.60 2.86 -2.85
CA ARG A 20 0.35 4.10 -2.12
C ARG A 20 -0.36 5.15 -2.97
N LYS A 21 0.07 5.33 -4.23
CA LYS A 21 -0.58 6.28 -5.16
C LYS A 21 -2.00 5.85 -5.52
N ALA A 22 -2.25 4.54 -5.67
CA ALA A 22 -3.58 4.01 -5.91
C ALA A 22 -4.54 4.30 -4.74
N CYS A 23 -4.11 4.00 -3.51
CA CYS A 23 -4.87 4.33 -2.30
C CYS A 23 -5.12 5.84 -2.17
N ASN A 24 -4.15 6.68 -2.55
CA ASN A 24 -4.35 8.13 -2.61
C ASN A 24 -5.41 8.55 -3.62
N ALA A 25 -5.42 7.95 -4.81
CA ALA A 25 -6.43 8.23 -5.82
C ALA A 25 -7.83 7.85 -5.33
N LEU A 26 -7.95 6.71 -4.66
CA LEU A 26 -9.20 6.26 -4.03
C LEU A 26 -9.72 7.27 -3.00
N LEU A 27 -8.86 7.75 -2.10
CA LEU A 27 -9.23 8.77 -1.11
C LEU A 27 -9.61 10.10 -1.77
N ALA A 28 -8.85 10.53 -2.77
CA ALA A 28 -9.13 11.75 -3.50
C ALA A 28 -10.49 11.71 -4.21
N GLN A 29 -10.89 10.55 -4.76
CA GLN A 29 -12.23 10.36 -5.34
C GLN A 29 -13.34 10.55 -4.29
N GLN A 30 -13.08 10.19 -3.03
CA GLN A 30 -14.02 10.34 -1.92
C GLN A 30 -14.01 11.75 -1.30
N GLY A 31 -13.31 12.72 -1.90
CA GLY A 31 -13.15 14.07 -1.36
C GLY A 31 -12.20 14.13 -0.14
N LEU A 32 -11.56 13.01 0.22
CA LEU A 32 -10.61 12.93 1.32
C LEU A 32 -9.20 13.27 0.80
N ARG A 33 -8.58 14.31 1.36
CA ARG A 33 -7.22 14.70 1.01
C ARG A 33 -6.33 14.60 2.24
N ALA A 34 -5.36 13.69 2.21
CA ALA A 34 -4.33 13.63 3.25
C ALA A 34 -3.45 14.89 3.16
N THR A 35 -3.72 15.88 4.01
CA THR A 35 -3.00 17.16 4.06
C THR A 35 -1.82 17.09 5.04
N HIS A 36 -0.60 17.18 4.49
CA HIS A 36 0.67 17.47 5.17
C HIS A 36 1.30 16.43 6.14
N LEU A 37 2.52 16.76 6.60
CA LEU A 37 3.59 15.96 7.20
C LEU A 37 3.08 14.75 8.01
N ASN A 38 3.44 13.53 7.58
CA ASN A 38 2.87 12.23 7.98
C ASN A 38 1.64 11.73 7.20
N GLY A 39 1.22 12.40 6.12
CA GLY A 39 0.11 11.95 5.27
C GLY A 39 0.19 10.49 4.81
N HIS A 40 1.40 9.93 4.63
CA HIS A 40 1.60 8.51 4.29
C HIS A 40 1.13 7.54 5.38
N ARG A 41 1.28 7.93 6.66
CA ARG A 41 0.77 7.17 7.81
C ARG A 41 -0.75 7.26 7.85
N ALA A 42 -1.30 8.48 7.71
CA ALA A 42 -2.74 8.71 7.68
C ALA A 42 -3.45 7.89 6.58
N ILE A 43 -2.87 7.76 5.39
CA ILE A 43 -3.42 6.90 4.32
C ILE A 43 -3.45 5.43 4.75
N SER A 44 -2.36 4.94 5.34
CA SER A 44 -2.25 3.53 5.75
C SER A 44 -3.22 3.20 6.90
N ASP A 45 -3.38 4.13 7.83
CA ASP A 45 -4.29 3.99 8.97
C ASP A 45 -5.75 4.07 8.52
N LEU A 46 -6.08 5.00 7.62
CA LEU A 46 -7.43 5.13 7.06
C LEU A 46 -7.82 3.93 6.19
N MET A 47 -6.89 3.39 5.38
CA MET A 47 -7.13 2.16 4.62
C MET A 47 -7.39 0.97 5.54
N LYS A 48 -6.66 0.88 6.65
CA LYS A 48 -6.91 -0.15 7.66
C LYS A 48 -8.29 0.06 8.29
N ASP A 49 -8.56 1.24 8.83
CA ASP A 49 -9.80 1.53 9.57
C ASP A 49 -11.05 1.33 8.70
N ARG A 50 -11.07 1.86 7.48
CA ARG A 50 -12.25 1.88 6.60
C ARG A 50 -12.47 0.59 5.80
N PHE A 51 -11.41 -0.16 5.51
CA PHE A 51 -11.48 -1.29 4.56
C PHE A 51 -10.97 -2.62 5.11
N SER A 52 -10.14 -2.64 6.16
CA SER A 52 -9.55 -3.91 6.62
C SER A 52 -10.52 -4.87 7.32
N ASN A 53 -11.64 -4.35 7.82
CA ASN A 53 -12.71 -5.15 8.44
C ASN A 53 -13.79 -5.60 7.43
N ASN A 54 -13.69 -5.15 6.17
CA ASN A 54 -14.69 -5.38 5.14
C ASN A 54 -14.18 -6.37 4.07
N GLY A 55 -14.34 -7.68 4.34
CA GLY A 55 -14.28 -8.77 3.36
C GLY A 55 -13.27 -8.58 2.20
N ASP A 56 -13.80 -8.42 0.99
CA ASP A 56 -13.05 -8.34 -0.28
C ASP A 56 -12.02 -7.18 -0.34
N HIS A 57 -12.10 -6.19 0.56
CA HIS A 57 -11.20 -5.04 0.60
C HIS A 57 -10.08 -5.15 1.64
N ALA A 58 -9.98 -6.28 2.36
CA ALA A 58 -9.01 -6.48 3.43
C ALA A 58 -7.54 -6.25 3.00
N VAL A 59 -7.24 -6.46 1.71
CA VAL A 59 -5.90 -6.23 1.14
C VAL A 59 -5.43 -4.78 1.26
N LEU A 60 -6.34 -3.80 1.28
CA LEU A 60 -5.99 -2.38 1.46
C LEU A 60 -5.34 -2.12 2.82
N GLY A 61 -5.73 -2.88 3.85
CA GLY A 61 -5.12 -2.82 5.18
C GLY A 61 -3.65 -3.27 5.22
N LYS A 62 -3.18 -4.03 4.21
CA LYS A 62 -1.78 -4.47 4.13
C LYS A 62 -0.80 -3.35 3.79
N LEU A 63 -1.28 -2.19 3.32
CA LEU A 63 -0.43 -1.04 3.01
C LEU A 63 0.43 -0.60 4.21
N ASN A 64 -0.10 -0.66 5.43
CA ASN A 64 0.66 -0.34 6.64
C ASN A 64 1.79 -1.35 6.91
N SER A 65 1.55 -2.64 6.61
CA SER A 65 2.58 -3.67 6.74
C SER A 65 3.72 -3.43 5.77
N LEU A 66 3.42 -3.20 4.49
CA LEU A 66 4.43 -2.88 3.48
C LEU A 66 5.23 -1.61 3.82
N ARG A 67 4.57 -0.60 4.39
CA ARG A 67 5.25 0.63 4.86
C ARG A 67 6.24 0.34 5.99
N ARG A 68 5.91 -0.54 6.93
CA ARG A 68 6.83 -0.93 8.02
C ARG A 68 8.02 -1.69 7.46
N SER A 69 7.78 -2.68 6.60
CA SER A 69 8.84 -3.42 5.91
C SER A 69 9.76 -2.50 5.08
N ARG A 70 9.24 -1.41 4.49
CA ARG A 70 10.05 -0.36 3.85
C ARG A 70 10.90 0.43 4.84
N ALA A 71 10.34 0.78 6.00
CA ALA A 71 11.07 1.54 7.01
C ALA A 71 12.24 0.72 7.58
N ASP A 72 12.02 -0.58 7.77
CA ASP A 72 13.03 -1.52 8.26
C ASP A 72 14.14 -1.75 7.22
N SER A 73 13.86 -1.60 5.92
CA SER A 73 14.87 -1.72 4.85
C SER A 73 15.62 -0.43 4.51
N GLN A 74 15.11 0.76 4.90
CA GLN A 74 15.76 2.05 4.67
C GLN A 74 16.88 2.38 5.67
N TYR A 75 16.99 1.63 6.77
CA TYR A 75 18.10 1.71 7.71
C TYR A 75 18.84 0.36 7.75
N PRO A 76 19.68 0.07 6.75
CA PRO A 76 20.56 -1.08 6.83
C PRO A 76 21.52 -0.86 8.02
N SER A 77 21.21 -1.49 9.15
CA SER A 77 22.22 -1.80 10.15
C SER A 77 23.05 -2.98 9.63
N GLU A 78 24.27 -3.16 10.14
CA GLU A 78 25.11 -4.33 9.82
C GLU A 78 24.43 -5.69 10.12
N LEU A 79 23.26 -5.69 10.76
CA LEU A 79 22.51 -6.86 11.23
C LEU A 79 21.18 -7.11 10.50
N THR A 80 20.74 -6.21 9.60
CA THR A 80 19.47 -6.33 8.87
C THR A 80 19.73 -6.43 7.37
N PRO A 81 19.38 -7.56 6.71
CA PRO A 81 19.61 -7.72 5.28
C PRO A 81 18.89 -6.66 4.44
N SER A 82 19.51 -6.27 3.32
CA SER A 82 18.79 -5.61 2.22
C SER A 82 17.57 -6.44 1.84
N VAL A 83 16.42 -5.79 1.55
CA VAL A 83 15.19 -6.41 1.04
C VAL A 83 15.48 -7.67 0.22
N SER A 84 14.93 -8.82 0.62
CA SER A 84 15.11 -10.08 -0.13
C SER A 84 14.28 -10.11 -1.41
N ILE A 85 14.58 -11.05 -2.32
CA ILE A 85 13.76 -11.26 -3.53
C ILE A 85 12.34 -11.66 -3.11
N GLU A 86 12.20 -12.43 -2.04
CA GLU A 86 10.94 -12.86 -1.46
C GLU A 86 10.14 -11.67 -0.93
N ASP A 87 10.79 -10.74 -0.21
CA ASP A 87 10.15 -9.50 0.28
C ASP A 87 9.67 -8.63 -0.88
N ALA A 88 10.51 -8.48 -1.92
CA ALA A 88 10.19 -7.71 -3.11
C ALA A 88 9.03 -8.33 -3.89
N THR A 89 9.01 -9.67 -4.02
CA THR A 89 7.94 -10.42 -4.67
C THR A 89 6.63 -10.29 -3.89
N TYR A 90 6.68 -10.47 -2.57
CA TYR A 90 5.52 -10.28 -1.70
C TYR A 90 4.95 -8.86 -1.80
N CYS A 91 5.82 -7.84 -1.83
CA CYS A 91 5.41 -6.46 -2.02
C CYS A 91 4.76 -6.23 -3.38
N TYR A 92 5.34 -6.77 -4.44
CA TYR A 92 4.81 -6.70 -5.80
C TYR A 92 3.42 -7.31 -5.91
N GLU A 93 3.24 -8.55 -5.47
CA GLU A 93 1.95 -9.26 -5.52
C GLU A 93 0.88 -8.55 -4.67
N THR A 94 1.26 -8.11 -3.47
CA THR A 94 0.35 -7.35 -2.60
C THR A 94 -0.06 -6.03 -3.25
N SER A 95 0.87 -5.34 -3.90
CA SER A 95 0.62 -4.07 -4.58
C SER A 95 -0.30 -4.24 -5.79
N LEU A 96 -0.15 -5.33 -6.55
CA LEU A 96 -1.08 -5.67 -7.63
C LEU A 96 -2.50 -5.93 -7.13
N ASN A 97 -2.63 -6.66 -6.02
CA ASN A 97 -3.95 -6.92 -5.42
C ASN A 97 -4.61 -5.63 -4.91
N ILE A 98 -3.84 -4.72 -4.29
CA ILE A 98 -4.32 -3.38 -3.92
C ILE A 98 -4.79 -2.61 -5.15
N LEU A 99 -3.99 -2.59 -6.22
CA LEU A 99 -4.35 -1.90 -7.47
C LEU A 99 -5.63 -2.45 -8.09
N LYS A 100 -5.80 -3.77 -8.11
CA LYS A 100 -7.01 -4.43 -8.60
C LYS A 100 -8.24 -3.97 -7.83
N VAL A 101 -8.21 -4.07 -6.49
CA VAL A 101 -9.34 -3.66 -5.63
C VAL A 101 -9.62 -2.17 -5.76
N VAL A 102 -8.58 -1.32 -5.78
CA VAL A 102 -8.77 0.13 -6.00
C VAL A 102 -9.49 0.38 -7.32
N LYS A 103 -9.06 -0.25 -8.42
CA LYS A 103 -9.72 -0.09 -9.73
C LYS A 103 -11.17 -0.54 -9.69
N GLU A 104 -11.44 -1.70 -9.11
CA GLU A 104 -12.81 -2.22 -8.96
C GLU A 104 -13.71 -1.23 -8.20
N ILE A 105 -13.21 -0.60 -7.13
CA ILE A 105 -13.96 0.43 -6.39
C ILE A 105 -14.14 1.70 -7.23
N LEU A 106 -13.08 2.19 -7.90
CA LEU A 106 -13.13 3.40 -8.72
C LEU A 106 -14.11 3.25 -9.89
N GLU A 107 -14.12 2.09 -10.55
CA GLU A 107 -14.97 1.76 -11.70
C GLU A 107 -16.40 1.40 -11.29
N GLY A 108 -16.58 0.75 -10.14
CA GLY A 108 -17.89 0.36 -9.62
C GLY A 108 -18.74 1.50 -9.10
N GLY A 109 -18.16 2.69 -8.86
CA GLY A 109 -18.88 3.90 -8.43
C GLY A 109 -19.57 3.82 -7.06
N GLN A 110 -19.45 2.69 -6.35
CA GLN A 110 -20.01 2.51 -5.02
C GLN A 110 -19.14 3.22 -3.98
N LEU A 111 -19.60 4.40 -3.58
CA LEU A 111 -19.19 5.06 -2.34
C LEU A 111 -19.42 4.06 -1.19
N GLY A 112 -18.35 3.49 -0.63
CA GLY A 112 -18.46 2.73 0.61
C GLY A 112 -19.24 3.57 1.62
N THR A 113 -20.34 3.03 2.16
CA THR A 113 -21.24 3.77 3.04
C THR A 113 -20.47 4.34 4.21
N PHE A 114 -20.46 5.67 4.32
CA PHE A 114 -19.90 6.40 5.45
C PHE A 114 -20.79 6.13 6.67
N THR A 115 -20.51 5.08 7.43
CA THR A 115 -21.06 4.97 8.79
C THR A 115 -20.11 5.70 9.72
N ASP A 116 -20.43 6.98 9.99
CA ASP A 116 -19.92 7.66 11.17
C ASP A 116 -20.36 6.86 12.40
N SER A 117 -19.38 6.40 13.18
CA SER A 117 -19.58 5.78 14.49
C SER A 117 -19.23 6.79 15.57
#